data_AF-Q4N3K8-F1
#
_entry.id   AF-Q4N3K8-F1
#
_cell.length_a   1.000
_cell.length_b   1.000
_cell.length_c   1.000
_cell.angle_alpha   90.00
_cell.angle_beta   90.00
_cell.angle_gamma   90.00
#
_symmetry.space_group_name_H-M   'P 1'
#
loop_
_entity.id
_entity.type
_entity.pdbx_description
1 polymer ?
#
loop_
_entity_poly.entity_id
_entity_poly.type
_entity_poly.pdbx_seq_one_letter_code
_entity_poly.pdbx_strand_id
1 'polypeptide(L)'
;MEILVEFLRTLTANLSKHTTSVIKTSVNHSKLIRSLVIKIGTSRHKTKVNLLLWGSLWKLPFLKKSFTDATSRVEVIIKPIEDSVAIDIGTEILAEFLLLTTMVSTMCYSIYLRRSRYNVLLEKQENQESKILSRIEYIEQEISKLFDFKSKIDEIRKE
;
A
#
# COMPACT_ATOMS: atom_id res chain seq x y z
N MET A 1 13.95 -1.82 -6.44
CA MET A 1 12.88 -1.47 -5.48
C MET A 1 13.34 -0.29 -4.64
N GLU A 2 14.63 -0.29 -4.26
CA GLU A 2 15.33 0.81 -3.59
C GLU A 2 15.11 2.17 -4.24
N ILE A 3 15.34 2.32 -5.55
CA ILE A 3 15.13 3.61 -6.26
C ILE A 3 13.71 4.16 -6.09
N LEU A 4 12.69 3.30 -6.07
CA LEU A 4 11.29 3.73 -5.94
C LEU A 4 10.95 4.07 -4.48
N VAL A 5 11.54 3.35 -3.53
CA VAL A 5 11.45 3.64 -2.09
C VAL A 5 12.21 4.93 -1.75
N GLU A 6 13.36 5.17 -2.37
CA GLU A 6 14.11 6.42 -2.28
C GLU A 6 13.33 7.56 -2.91
N PHE A 7 12.81 7.38 -4.12
CA PHE A 7 11.95 8.36 -4.76
C PHE A 7 10.74 8.69 -3.86
N LEU A 8 10.08 7.69 -3.27
CA LEU A 8 9.00 7.91 -2.31
C LEU A 8 9.47 8.62 -1.05
N ARG A 9 10.63 8.30 -0.50
CA ARG A 9 11.20 9.04 0.64
C ARG A 9 11.49 10.49 0.29
N THR A 10 12.08 10.76 -0.87
CA THR A 10 12.38 12.12 -1.33
C THR A 10 11.10 12.89 -1.61
N LEU A 11 10.11 12.24 -2.23
CA LEU A 11 8.81 12.83 -2.54
C LEU A 11 8.03 13.12 -1.25
N THR A 12 8.01 12.20 -0.28
CA THR A 12 7.39 12.41 1.03
C THR A 12 8.08 13.51 1.83
N ALA A 13 9.42 13.56 1.84
CA ALA A 13 10.18 14.59 2.53
C ALA A 13 9.99 15.98 1.93
N ASN A 14 9.88 16.08 0.60
CA ASN A 14 9.66 17.34 -0.09
C ASN A 14 8.18 17.75 -0.10
N LEU A 15 7.24 16.82 -0.20
CA LEU A 15 5.82 17.13 -0.14
C LEU A 15 5.40 17.55 1.26
N SER A 16 5.80 16.88 2.35
CA SER A 16 5.21 17.16 3.69
C SER A 16 5.23 18.65 4.10
N LYS A 17 6.31 19.38 3.78
CA LYS A 17 6.44 20.82 4.03
C LYS A 17 5.61 21.69 3.07
N HIS A 18 5.46 21.27 1.82
CA HIS A 18 4.68 22.02 0.82
C HIS A 18 3.19 21.69 0.85
N THR A 19 2.80 20.46 1.15
CA THR A 19 1.39 20.04 1.21
C THR A 19 0.66 20.75 2.33
N THR A 20 1.29 20.93 3.50
CA THR A 20 0.67 21.66 4.61
C THR A 20 0.41 23.13 4.25
N SER A 21 1.34 23.82 3.60
CA SER A 21 1.12 25.21 3.15
C SER A 21 0.09 25.34 2.03
N VAL A 22 0.05 24.40 1.08
CA VAL A 22 -0.96 24.34 0.01
C VAL A 22 -2.36 24.03 0.56
N ILE A 23 -2.47 23.16 1.56
CA ILE A 23 -3.75 22.87 2.22
C ILE A 23 -4.20 24.08 3.03
N LYS A 24 -3.31 24.76 3.78
CA LYS A 24 -3.67 25.95 4.55
C LYS A 24 -4.19 27.10 3.67
N THR A 25 -3.56 27.34 2.52
CA THR A 25 -4.06 28.31 1.54
C THR A 25 -5.43 27.90 0.99
N SER A 26 -5.62 26.63 0.64
CA SER A 26 -6.90 26.09 0.16
C SER A 26 -8.03 26.15 1.20
N VAL A 27 -7.69 25.94 2.48
CA VAL A 27 -8.61 26.06 3.63
C VAL A 27 -9.12 27.49 3.78
N ASN A 28 -8.31 28.50 3.50
CA ASN A 28 -8.73 29.90 3.59
C ASN A 28 -9.73 30.30 2.47
N HIS A 29 -9.69 29.63 1.32
CA HIS A 29 -10.54 29.95 0.18
C HIS A 29 -11.82 29.11 0.09
N SER A 30 -11.82 27.87 0.57
CA SER A 30 -12.98 26.97 0.48
C SER A 30 -13.64 26.70 1.83
N LYS A 31 -14.91 27.09 1.97
CA LYS A 31 -15.71 26.87 3.19
C LYS A 31 -15.87 25.38 3.53
N LEU A 32 -16.00 24.52 2.51
CA LEU A 32 -16.16 23.08 2.69
C LEU A 32 -14.87 22.43 3.23
N ILE A 33 -13.73 22.77 2.61
CA ILE A 33 -12.42 22.28 3.04
C ILE A 33 -12.12 22.77 4.45
N ARG A 34 -12.43 24.05 4.75
CA ARG A 34 -12.29 24.61 6.10
C ARG A 34 -13.11 23.86 7.14
N SER A 35 -14.39 23.59 6.87
CA SER A 35 -15.23 22.83 7.79
C SER A 35 -14.69 21.42 8.02
N LEU A 36 -14.21 20.75 6.97
CA LEU A 36 -13.67 19.41 7.06
C LEU A 36 -12.38 19.39 7.89
N VAL A 37 -11.45 20.31 7.63
CA VAL A 37 -10.19 20.43 8.36
C VAL A 37 -10.42 20.73 9.84
N ILE A 38 -11.33 21.64 10.18
CA ILE A 38 -11.70 21.94 11.57
C ILE A 38 -12.31 20.71 12.26
N LYS A 39 -13.20 19.98 11.59
CA LYS A 39 -13.77 18.73 12.13
C LYS A 39 -12.69 17.67 12.39
N ILE A 40 -11.72 17.55 11.49
CA ILE A 40 -10.58 16.62 11.67
C ILE A 40 -9.71 17.05 12.85
N GLY A 41 -9.34 18.33 12.93
CA GLY A 41 -8.52 18.86 14.02
C GLY A 41 -9.18 18.72 15.38
N THR A 42 -10.47 19.07 15.47
CA THR A 42 -11.26 18.92 16.71
C THR A 42 -11.47 17.46 17.10
N SER A 43 -11.70 16.56 16.13
CA SER A 43 -11.77 15.13 16.37
C SER A 43 -10.45 14.58 16.91
N ARG A 44 -9.31 14.96 16.30
CA ARG A 44 -7.98 14.56 16.79
C ARG A 44 -7.75 15.03 18.22
N HIS A 45 -8.06 16.29 18.51
CA HIS A 45 -7.95 16.84 19.87
C HIS A 45 -8.76 16.02 20.88
N LYS A 46 -10.03 15.74 20.58
CA LYS A 46 -10.88 14.88 21.42
C LYS A 46 -10.28 13.49 21.63
N THR A 47 -9.82 12.84 20.55
CA THR A 47 -9.18 11.51 20.67
C THR A 47 -7.90 11.55 21.50
N LYS A 48 -7.06 12.58 21.36
CA LYS A 48 -5.82 12.75 22.13
C LYS A 48 -6.12 12.93 23.62
N VAL A 49 -7.10 13.77 23.96
CA VAL A 49 -7.52 13.97 25.35
C VAL A 49 -8.11 12.68 25.93
N ASN A 50 -8.98 11.99 25.18
CA ASN A 50 -9.54 10.70 25.61
C ASN A 50 -8.47 9.63 25.83
N LEU A 51 -7.47 9.54 24.94
CA LEU A 51 -6.34 8.62 25.08
C LEU A 51 -5.48 8.95 26.31
N LEU A 52 -5.26 10.23 26.60
CA LEU A 52 -4.55 10.65 27.81
C LEU A 52 -5.33 10.32 29.09
N LEU A 53 -6.64 10.54 29.08
CA LEU A 53 -7.53 10.20 30.20
C LEU A 53 -7.55 8.68 30.42
N TRP A 54 -7.70 7.90 29.36
CA TRP A 54 -7.58 6.44 29.43
C TRP A 54 -6.20 6.03 29.95
N GLY A 55 -5.11 6.51 29.35
CA GLY A 55 -3.75 6.21 29.81
C GLY A 55 -3.47 6.58 31.27
N SER A 56 -4.11 7.64 31.78
CA SER A 56 -4.04 8.03 33.19
C SER A 56 -4.83 7.09 34.11
N LEU A 57 -5.99 6.59 33.66
CA LEU A 57 -6.80 5.61 34.39
C LEU A 57 -6.09 4.24 34.50
N TRP A 58 -5.32 3.86 33.48
CA TRP A 58 -4.55 2.61 33.46
C TRP A 58 -3.25 2.66 34.28
N LYS A 59 -2.75 3.86 34.64
CA LYS A 59 -1.48 4.06 35.37
C LYS A 59 -1.63 4.21 36.89
N LEU A 60 -2.83 4.10 37.44
CA LEU A 60 -3.06 4.20 38.89
C LEU A 60 -3.09 2.80 39.52
N PRO A 61 -2.03 2.35 40.23
CA PRO A 61 -2.01 1.05 40.91
C PRO A 61 -2.91 1.00 42.17
N PHE A 62 -3.61 2.10 42.49
CA PHE A 62 -4.39 2.24 43.73
C PHE A 62 -5.91 2.43 43.52
N LEU A 63 -6.47 2.23 42.33
CA LEU A 63 -7.94 2.10 42.19
C LEU A 63 -8.41 0.71 42.67
N LYS A 64 -8.26 0.47 43.98
CA LYS A 64 -9.03 -0.54 44.70
C LYS A 64 -10.51 -0.15 44.65
N LYS A 65 -11.33 -0.94 43.95
CA LYS A 65 -12.69 -1.36 44.33
C LYS A 65 -13.62 -0.32 45.05
N SER A 66 -13.72 0.94 44.61
CA SER A 66 -14.79 1.84 45.13
C SER A 66 -15.40 2.82 44.12
N PHE A 67 -15.26 2.58 42.81
CA PHE A 67 -15.89 3.41 41.77
C PHE A 67 -17.13 2.77 41.14
N THR A 68 -17.87 1.98 41.93
CA THR A 68 -19.22 1.50 41.55
C THR A 68 -20.31 2.20 42.35
N ASP A 69 -20.08 3.45 42.77
CA ASP A 69 -21.19 4.32 43.15
C ASP A 69 -21.67 5.08 41.91
N ALA A 70 -22.88 4.72 41.47
CA ALA A 70 -23.58 5.26 40.30
C ALA A 70 -23.91 6.76 40.38
N THR A 71 -23.44 7.46 41.43
CA THR A 71 -23.73 8.87 41.74
C THR A 71 -22.60 9.83 41.39
N SER A 72 -21.39 9.36 41.06
CA SER A 72 -20.26 10.24 40.64
C SER A 72 -19.92 10.09 39.16
N ARG A 73 -20.88 10.42 38.28
CA ARG A 73 -20.56 10.62 36.86
C ARG A 73 -19.78 11.92 36.73
N VAL A 74 -18.45 11.82 36.69
CA VAL A 74 -17.58 12.96 36.34
C VAL A 74 -17.66 13.16 34.83
N GLU A 75 -18.48 14.13 34.40
CA GLU A 75 -18.53 14.54 33.00
C GLU A 75 -17.29 15.38 32.68
N VAL A 76 -16.33 14.76 31.99
CA VAL A 76 -15.15 15.48 31.49
C VAL A 76 -15.56 16.23 30.22
N ILE A 77 -15.86 17.52 30.37
CA ILE A 77 -16.11 18.40 29.22
C ILE A 77 -14.77 18.78 28.60
N ILE A 78 -14.46 18.18 27.44
CA ILE A 78 -13.29 18.55 26.64
C ILE A 78 -13.54 19.95 26.08
N LYS A 79 -12.77 20.94 26.56
CA LYS A 79 -12.87 22.31 26.04
C LYS A 79 -12.61 22.32 24.52
N PRO A 80 -13.43 23.05 23.75
CA PRO A 80 -13.19 23.25 22.33
C PRO A 80 -11.86 23.98 22.14
N ILE A 81 -11.14 23.61 21.08
CA ILE A 81 -9.92 24.29 20.65
C ILE A 81 -10.27 25.47 19.76
N GLU A 82 -9.40 26.49 19.75
CA GLU A 82 -9.53 27.61 18.82
C GLU A 82 -9.46 27.12 17.37
N ASP A 83 -10.25 27.76 16.49
CA ASP A 83 -10.36 27.39 15.08
C ASP A 83 -9.01 27.47 14.34
N SER A 84 -8.12 28.40 14.73
CA SER A 84 -6.76 28.53 14.20
C SER A 84 -5.93 27.27 14.46
N VAL A 85 -5.94 26.79 15.72
CA VAL A 85 -5.22 25.59 16.15
C VAL A 85 -5.86 24.33 15.55
N ALA A 86 -7.19 24.30 15.43
CA ALA A 86 -7.92 23.21 14.77
C ALA A 86 -7.55 23.10 13.29
N ILE A 87 -7.39 24.24 12.61
CA ILE A 87 -6.95 24.29 11.21
C ILE A 87 -5.54 23.72 11.09
N ASP A 88 -4.60 24.18 11.92
CA ASP A 88 -3.22 23.70 11.88
C ASP A 88 -3.13 22.18 12.04
N ILE A 89 -3.73 21.63 13.10
CA ILE A 89 -3.77 20.19 13.37
C ILE A 89 -4.48 19.44 12.23
N GLY A 90 -5.60 19.96 11.73
CA GLY A 90 -6.35 19.33 10.65
C GLY A 90 -5.57 19.29 9.34
N THR A 91 -4.83 20.35 9.01
CA THR A 91 -4.02 20.41 7.79
C THR A 91 -2.82 19.48 7.83
N GLU A 92 -2.21 19.31 9.00
CA GLU A 92 -1.12 18.35 9.22
C GLU A 92 -1.62 16.91 9.00
N ILE A 93 -2.74 16.54 9.61
CA ILE A 93 -3.33 15.20 9.45
C ILE A 93 -3.73 14.93 8.01
N LEU A 94 -4.33 15.91 7.34
CA LEU A 94 -4.73 15.76 5.94
C LEU A 94 -3.51 15.59 5.03
N ALA A 95 -2.41 16.31 5.30
CA ALA A 95 -1.16 16.16 4.58
C ALA A 95 -0.55 14.76 4.79
N GLU A 96 -0.51 14.27 6.03
CA GLU A 96 -0.05 12.92 6.34
C GLU A 96 -0.90 11.84 5.66
N PHE A 97 -2.22 12.03 5.63
CA PHE A 97 -3.13 11.10 4.96
C PHE A 97 -2.93 11.07 3.44
N LEU A 98 -2.72 12.23 2.81
CA LEU A 98 -2.40 12.33 1.39
C LEU A 98 -1.07 11.63 1.09
N LEU A 99 -0.05 11.86 1.91
CA LEU A 99 1.25 11.20 1.79
C LEU A 99 1.09 9.68 1.91
N LEU A 100 0.39 9.19 2.92
CA LEU A 100 0.10 7.77 3.08
C LEU A 100 -0.60 7.19 1.86
N THR A 101 -1.60 7.90 1.33
CA THR A 101 -2.35 7.47 0.14
C THR A 101 -1.44 7.36 -1.08
N THR A 102 -0.54 8.34 -1.29
CA THR A 102 0.44 8.29 -2.39
C THR A 102 1.43 7.13 -2.22
N MET A 103 1.92 6.87 -1.00
CA MET A 103 2.83 5.76 -0.72
C MET A 103 2.17 4.40 -0.95
N VAL A 104 0.93 4.21 -0.49
CA VAL A 104 0.18 2.96 -0.70
C VAL A 104 -0.11 2.78 -2.19
N SER A 105 -0.58 3.82 -2.89
CA SER A 105 -0.92 3.75 -4.32
C SER A 105 0.29 3.38 -5.18
N THR A 106 1.43 4.03 -4.92
CA THR A 106 2.69 3.75 -5.65
C THR A 106 3.24 2.37 -5.33
N MET A 107 3.16 1.92 -4.07
CA MET A 107 3.54 0.55 -3.70
C MET A 107 2.67 -0.48 -4.42
N CYS A 108 1.34 -0.33 -4.40
CA CYS A 108 0.42 -1.20 -5.12
C CYS A 108 0.70 -1.22 -6.63
N TYR A 109 0.92 -0.06 -7.22
CA TYR A 109 1.27 0.06 -8.64
C TYR A 109 2.59 -0.65 -8.98
N SER A 110 3.60 -0.55 -8.09
CA SER A 110 4.87 -1.24 -8.28
C SER A 110 4.73 -2.77 -8.25
N ILE A 111 3.88 -3.30 -7.38
CA ILE A 111 3.58 -4.73 -7.29
C ILE A 111 2.84 -5.18 -8.56
N TYR A 112 1.88 -4.39 -9.01
CA TYR A 112 1.14 -4.64 -10.25
C TYR A 112 2.07 -4.72 -11.46
N LEU A 113 2.96 -3.73 -11.63
CA LEU A 113 3.93 -3.73 -12.73
C LEU A 113 4.88 -4.94 -12.69
N ARG A 114 5.31 -5.35 -11.50
CA ARG A 114 6.13 -6.56 -11.33
C ARG A 114 5.39 -7.81 -11.79
N ARG A 115 4.14 -7.99 -11.36
CA ARG A 115 3.32 -9.14 -11.78
C ARG A 115 3.08 -9.13 -13.28
N SER A 116 2.77 -7.97 -13.86
CA SER A 116 2.59 -7.82 -15.31
C SER A 116 3.85 -8.22 -16.08
N ARG A 117 5.04 -7.72 -15.68
CA ARG A 117 6.31 -8.10 -16.32
C ARG A 117 6.63 -9.59 -16.18
N TYR A 118 6.36 -10.16 -15.02
CA TYR A 118 6.56 -11.59 -14.79
C TYR A 118 5.69 -12.43 -15.73
N ASN A 119 4.41 -12.09 -15.86
CA ASN A 119 3.50 -12.81 -16.76
C ASN A 119 3.94 -12.72 -18.23
N VAL A 120 4.42 -11.55 -18.69
CA VAL A 120 4.96 -11.38 -20.04
C VAL A 120 6.21 -12.24 -20.27
N LEU A 121 7.07 -12.40 -19.26
CA LEU A 121 8.23 -13.28 -19.38
C LEU A 121 7.82 -14.76 -19.44
N LEU A 122 6.82 -15.14 -18.63
CA LEU A 122 6.30 -16.51 -18.58
C LEU A 122 5.66 -16.90 -19.92
N GLU A 123 4.85 -16.02 -20.50
CA GLU A 123 4.27 -16.20 -21.83
C GLU A 123 5.35 -16.33 -22.92
N LYS A 124 6.42 -15.53 -22.85
CA LYS A 124 7.56 -15.66 -23.77
C LYS A 124 8.28 -17.00 -23.61
N GLN A 125 8.43 -17.47 -22.38
CA GLN A 125 9.08 -18.73 -22.09
C GLN A 125 8.24 -19.91 -22.60
N GLU A 126 6.94 -19.94 -22.34
CA GLU A 126 6.02 -20.96 -22.88
C GLU A 126 6.06 -21.02 -24.41
N ASN A 127 6.08 -19.86 -25.08
CA ASN A 127 6.21 -19.78 -26.53
C ASN A 127 7.55 -20.33 -27.05
N GLN A 128 8.65 -20.16 -26.30
CA GLN A 128 9.95 -20.72 -26.65
C GLN A 128 9.99 -22.23 -26.44
N GLU A 129 9.44 -22.71 -25.33
CA GLU A 129 9.36 -24.14 -25.01
C GLU A 129 8.52 -24.89 -26.06
N SER A 130 7.36 -24.34 -26.48
CA SER A 130 6.54 -24.89 -27.56
C SER A 130 7.30 -24.98 -28.90
N LYS A 131 8.09 -23.96 -29.25
CA LYS A 131 8.92 -23.97 -30.47
C LYS A 131 10.05 -24.99 -30.41
N ILE A 132 10.63 -25.22 -29.23
CA ILE A 132 11.68 -26.22 -29.05
C ILE A 132 11.07 -27.62 -29.13
N LEU A 133 9.94 -27.86 -28.45
CA LEU A 133 9.23 -29.14 -28.49
C LEU A 133 8.86 -29.54 -29.92
N SER A 134 8.24 -28.64 -30.69
CA SER A 134 7.90 -28.92 -32.10
C SER A 134 9.11 -29.25 -32.97
N ARG A 135 10.28 -28.64 -32.71
CA ARG A 135 11.53 -28.98 -33.42
C ARG A 135 12.06 -30.35 -33.01
N ILE A 136 11.96 -30.70 -31.73
CA ILE A 136 12.36 -32.03 -31.23
C ILE A 136 11.46 -33.09 -31.87
N GLU A 137 10.14 -32.91 -31.87
CA GLU A 137 9.19 -33.82 -32.51
C GLU A 137 9.50 -34.03 -33.99
N TYR A 138 9.83 -32.96 -34.72
CA TYR A 138 10.24 -33.06 -36.13
C TYR A 138 11.52 -33.89 -36.30
N ILE A 139 12.54 -33.65 -35.47
CA ILE A 139 13.80 -34.40 -35.51
C ILE A 139 13.57 -35.87 -35.16
N GLU A 140 12.74 -36.16 -34.15
CA GLU A 140 12.38 -37.54 -33.79
C GLU A 140 11.71 -38.26 -34.96
N GLN A 141 10.78 -37.59 -35.66
CA GLN A 141 10.15 -38.16 -36.86
C GLN A 141 11.14 -38.44 -38.00
N GLU A 142 12.11 -37.54 -38.23
CA GLU A 142 13.16 -37.78 -39.23
C GLU A 142 14.07 -38.95 -38.84
N ILE A 143 14.46 -39.03 -37.57
CA ILE A 143 15.26 -40.15 -37.04
C ILE A 143 14.51 -41.47 -37.20
N SER A 144 13.21 -41.53 -36.86
CA SER A 144 12.40 -42.72 -37.06
C SER A 144 12.35 -43.17 -38.53
N LYS A 145 12.16 -42.23 -39.47
CA LYS A 145 12.20 -42.55 -40.91
C LYS A 145 13.55 -43.12 -41.35
N LEU A 146 14.65 -42.59 -40.82
CA LEU A 146 16.00 -43.10 -41.11
C LEU A 146 16.21 -44.52 -40.56
N PHE A 147 15.70 -44.80 -39.35
CA PHE A 147 15.73 -46.15 -38.79
C PHE A 147 14.90 -47.14 -39.61
N ASP A 148 13.69 -46.76 -40.03
CA ASP A 148 12.82 -47.58 -40.87
C ASP A 148 13.42 -47.83 -42.26
N PHE A 149 14.15 -46.85 -42.81
CA PHE A 149 14.85 -47.03 -44.07
C PHE A 149 16.04 -47.97 -43.93
N LYS A 150 16.81 -47.83 -42.84
CA LYS A 150 17.94 -48.70 -42.54
C LYS A 150 17.48 -50.15 -42.35
N SER A 151 16.40 -50.40 -41.61
CA SER A 151 15.88 -51.75 -41.40
C SER A 151 15.49 -52.43 -42.72
N LYS A 152 14.83 -51.70 -43.63
CA LYS A 152 14.49 -52.21 -44.98
C LYS A 152 15.73 -52.55 -45.81
N ILE A 153 16.79 -51.74 -45.73
CA ILE A 153 18.07 -52.06 -46.42
C ILE A 153 18.70 -53.33 -45.83
N ASP A 154 18.70 -53.46 -44.50
CA ASP A 154 19.27 -54.62 -43.82
C ASP A 154 18.48 -55.91 -44.10
N GLU A 155 17.17 -55.81 -44.39
CA GLU A 155 16.34 -56.93 -44.88
C GLU A 155 16.73 -57.33 -46.31
N ILE A 156 16.79 -56.37 -47.24
CA ILE A 156 17.18 -56.63 -48.65
C ILE A 156 18.58 -57.25 -48.75
N ARG A 157 19.50 -56.89 -47.85
CA ARG A 157 20.89 -57.39 -47.86
C ARG A 157 21.03 -58.84 -47.34
N LYS A 158 19.99 -59.38 -46.70
CA LYS A 158 19.98 -60.75 -46.16
C LYS A 158 19.34 -61.77 -47.10
N GLU A 159 18.61 -61.32 -48.11
CA GLU A 159 18.18 -62.11 -49.27
C GLU A 159 19.30 -62.23 -50.32
#